data_AF-A0A1K2IT44-F1
#
_entry.id   AF-A0A1K2IT44-F1
#
_cell.length_a   1.000
_cell.length_b   1.000
_cell.length_c   1.000
_cell.angle_alpha   90.00
_cell.angle_beta   90.00
_cell.angle_gamma   90.00
#
_symmetry.space_group_name_H-M   'P 1'
#
loop_
_entity.id
_entity.type
_entity.pdbx_description
1 polymer ?
#
loop_
_entity_poly.entity_id
_entity_poly.type
_entity_poly.pdbx_seq_one_letter_code
_entity_poly.pdbx_strand_id
1 'polypeptide(L)'
;MITSDKLLNHLKKLEDEEHLLINNNQYTSSQVRLAEQIVKDLEKELTQASIKPKLSRRRAFIVILEELFYDVFVYPKDLTLDGIHRRASVRFEFMNRESRGFETPTQVHPKNPCLYYEDNGHGKARYKVALKHLVNESHRYFQVPEAETSLKIIFNEVKLC
;
A
#
# COMPACT_ATOMS: atom_id res chain seq x y z
N MET A 1 9.67 -10.97 23.22
CA MET A 1 8.70 -11.49 22.23
C MET A 1 9.10 -12.91 21.85
N ILE A 2 8.14 -13.81 21.71
CA ILE A 2 8.36 -15.16 21.17
C ILE A 2 8.41 -15.03 19.64
N THR A 3 9.41 -15.60 18.99
CA THR A 3 9.53 -15.59 17.51
C THR A 3 8.76 -16.77 16.92
N SER A 4 8.32 -16.65 15.66
CA SER A 4 7.71 -17.74 14.89
C SER A 4 8.59 -19.00 14.91
N ASP A 5 9.90 -18.84 14.69
CA ASP A 5 10.87 -19.94 14.76
C ASP A 5 10.85 -20.68 16.09
N LYS A 6 10.70 -19.97 17.22
CA LYS A 6 10.65 -20.59 18.55
C LYS A 6 9.36 -21.39 18.73
N LEU A 7 8.24 -20.91 18.20
CA LEU A 7 6.96 -21.64 18.21
C LEU A 7 7.01 -22.88 17.33
N LEU A 8 7.50 -22.76 16.09
CA LEU A 8 7.64 -23.88 15.16
C LEU A 8 8.58 -24.96 15.69
N ASN A 9 9.71 -24.57 16.27
CA ASN A 9 10.63 -25.53 16.89
C ASN A 9 10.02 -26.21 18.12
N HIS A 10 9.15 -25.54 18.87
CA HIS A 10 8.45 -26.16 19.99
C HIS A 10 7.38 -27.15 19.52
N LEU A 11 6.58 -26.78 18.51
CA LEU A 11 5.57 -27.65 17.92
C LEU A 11 6.17 -28.92 17.29
N LYS A 12 7.33 -28.79 16.62
CA LYS A 12 8.06 -29.96 16.09
C LYS A 12 8.50 -30.94 17.16
N LYS A 13 9.01 -30.43 18.30
CA LYS A 13 9.42 -31.28 19.43
C LYS A 13 8.26 -32.04 20.04
N LEU A 14 7.09 -31.39 20.09
CA LEU A 14 5.87 -31.98 20.62
C LEU A 14 5.38 -33.13 19.73
N GLU A 15 5.55 -33.04 18.41
CA GLU A 15 5.15 -34.13 17.49
C GLU A 15 5.82 -35.49 17.81
N ASP A 16 7.02 -35.47 18.42
CA ASP A 16 7.78 -36.65 18.81
C ASP A 16 7.40 -37.21 20.20
N GLU A 17 6.49 -36.57 20.94
CA GLU A 17 6.11 -36.98 22.30
C GLU A 17 4.89 -37.93 22.33
N GLU A 18 4.98 -39.03 23.08
CA GLU A 18 3.87 -39.99 23.27
C GLU A 18 2.67 -39.39 24.05
N HIS A 19 2.92 -38.41 24.92
CA HIS A 19 1.92 -37.74 25.75
C HIS A 19 1.95 -36.23 25.57
N LEU A 20 1.32 -35.78 24.49
CA LEU A 20 1.20 -34.39 24.10
C LEU A 20 0.35 -33.57 25.08
N LEU A 21 1.02 -32.85 25.98
CA LEU A 21 0.42 -31.95 26.95
C LEU A 21 0.95 -30.52 26.76
N ILE A 22 0.07 -29.60 26.37
CA ILE A 22 0.37 -28.16 26.34
C ILE A 22 -0.52 -27.49 27.39
N ASN A 23 0.09 -26.93 28.44
CA ASN A 23 -0.62 -26.26 29.52
C ASN A 23 -1.75 -27.13 30.14
N ASN A 24 -1.44 -28.40 30.44
CA ASN A 24 -2.36 -29.43 30.95
C ASN A 24 -3.52 -29.81 30.02
N ASN A 25 -3.57 -29.29 28.79
CA ASN A 25 -4.52 -29.76 27.78
C ASN A 25 -3.87 -30.84 26.92
N GLN A 26 -4.60 -31.91 26.69
CA GLN A 26 -4.17 -33.00 25.83
C GLN A 26 -4.49 -32.67 24.37
N TYR A 27 -3.48 -32.79 23.51
CA TYR A 27 -3.62 -32.60 22.08
C TYR A 27 -3.24 -33.87 21.33
N THR A 28 -3.85 -34.10 20.17
CA THR A 28 -3.43 -35.17 19.26
C THR A 28 -2.28 -34.69 18.39
N SER A 29 -1.48 -35.61 17.86
CA SER A 29 -0.43 -35.27 16.88
C SER A 29 -1.00 -34.55 15.65
N SER A 30 -2.22 -34.88 15.24
CA SER A 30 -2.92 -34.17 14.15
C SER A 30 -3.23 -32.71 14.47
N GLN A 31 -3.59 -32.39 15.71
CA GLN A 31 -3.82 -31.00 16.15
C GLN A 31 -2.52 -30.22 16.23
N VAL A 32 -1.42 -30.86 16.65
CA VAL A 32 -0.08 -30.23 16.67
C VAL A 32 0.39 -29.91 15.25
N ARG A 33 0.21 -30.83 14.30
CA ARG A 33 0.49 -30.58 12.87
C ARG A 33 -0.32 -29.43 12.30
N LEU A 34 -1.61 -29.36 12.64
CA LEU A 34 -2.48 -28.26 12.21
C LEU A 34 -1.99 -26.93 12.78
N ALA A 35 -1.60 -26.89 14.06
CA ALA A 35 -1.04 -25.70 14.68
C ALA A 35 0.27 -25.26 14.00
N GLU A 36 1.17 -26.20 13.67
CA GLU A 36 2.40 -25.90 12.93
C GLU A 36 2.09 -25.27 11.56
N GLN A 37 1.12 -25.84 10.83
CA GLN A 37 0.69 -25.33 9.54
C GLN A 37 0.12 -23.91 9.65
N ILE A 38 -0.74 -23.65 10.64
CA ILE A 38 -1.30 -22.31 10.90
C ILE A 38 -0.20 -21.30 11.19
N VAL A 39 0.79 -21.65 12.01
CA VAL A 39 1.90 -20.74 12.32
C VAL A 39 2.73 -20.43 11.07
N LYS A 40 3.01 -21.42 10.21
CA LYS A 40 3.71 -21.21 8.92
C LYS A 40 2.91 -20.31 7.97
N ASP A 41 1.61 -20.54 7.87
CA ASP A 41 0.73 -19.76 6.99
C ASP A 41 0.62 -18.31 7.46
N LEU A 42 0.47 -18.08 8.77
CA LEU A 42 0.48 -16.75 9.36
C LEU A 42 1.83 -16.05 9.19
N GLU A 43 2.95 -16.75 9.37
CA GLU A 43 4.28 -16.18 9.12
C GLU A 43 4.44 -15.73 7.67
N LYS A 44 3.98 -16.55 6.72
CA LYS A 44 3.99 -16.22 5.30
C LYS A 44 3.06 -15.03 5.00
N GLU A 45 1.86 -15.02 5.55
CA GLU A 45 0.89 -13.93 5.40
C GLU A 45 1.45 -12.62 5.96
N LEU A 46 1.99 -12.63 7.18
CA LEU A 46 2.60 -11.46 7.82
C LEU A 46 3.83 -10.97 7.07
N THR A 47 4.66 -11.89 6.57
CA THR A 47 5.81 -11.54 5.73
C THR A 47 5.35 -10.87 4.45
N GLN A 48 4.33 -11.41 3.78
CA GLN A 48 3.76 -10.81 2.57
C GLN A 48 3.11 -9.45 2.86
N ALA A 49 2.38 -9.32 3.97
CA ALA A 49 1.78 -8.06 4.41
C ALA A 49 2.84 -7.00 4.79
N SER A 50 4.03 -7.42 5.23
CA SER A 50 5.15 -6.53 5.53
C SER A 50 5.83 -5.94 4.27
N ILE A 51 5.63 -6.56 3.10
CA ILE A 51 6.21 -6.09 1.85
C ILE A 51 5.42 -4.88 1.37
N LYS A 52 5.98 -3.70 1.61
CA LYS A 52 5.42 -2.45 1.11
C LYS A 52 5.33 -2.48 -0.42
N PRO A 53 4.18 -2.11 -1.03
CA PRO A 53 4.10 -1.99 -2.47
C PRO A 53 5.12 -0.97 -2.99
N LYS A 54 5.77 -1.31 -4.10
CA LYS A 54 6.77 -0.46 -4.75
C LYS A 54 6.09 0.55 -5.64
N LEU A 55 6.29 1.83 -5.36
CA LEU A 55 5.77 2.94 -6.19
C LEU A 55 6.86 3.99 -6.43
N SER A 56 6.73 4.75 -7.51
CA SER A 56 7.46 6.00 -7.63
C SER A 56 6.92 7.02 -6.62
N ARG A 57 7.74 7.98 -6.20
CA ARG A 57 7.31 9.04 -5.27
C ARG A 57 6.05 9.76 -5.75
N ARG A 58 5.96 10.08 -7.05
CA ARG A 58 4.77 10.71 -7.64
C ARG A 58 3.52 9.86 -7.42
N ARG A 59 3.58 8.57 -7.75
CA ARG A 59 2.44 7.66 -7.64
C ARG A 59 1.99 7.48 -6.20
N ALA A 60 2.95 7.28 -5.30
CA ALA A 60 2.66 7.19 -3.87
C ALA A 60 2.00 8.47 -3.34
N PHE A 61 2.45 9.64 -3.79
CA PHE A 61 1.87 10.92 -3.37
C PHE A 61 0.48 11.13 -3.96
N ILE A 62 0.23 10.73 -5.22
CA ILE A 62 -1.12 10.75 -5.81
C ILE A 62 -2.08 9.94 -4.94
N VAL A 63 -1.70 8.73 -4.51
CA VAL A 63 -2.55 7.88 -3.65
C VAL A 63 -2.89 8.60 -2.34
N ILE A 64 -1.88 9.10 -1.61
CA ILE A 64 -2.11 9.77 -0.33
C ILE A 64 -2.93 11.06 -0.50
N LEU A 65 -2.64 11.86 -1.55
CA LEU A 65 -3.38 13.09 -1.81
C LEU A 65 -4.83 12.81 -2.16
N GLU A 66 -5.08 11.77 -2.97
CA GLU A 66 -6.44 11.41 -3.35
C GLU A 66 -7.22 10.87 -2.16
N GLU A 67 -6.65 10.00 -1.33
CA GLU A 67 -7.34 9.49 -0.14
C GLU A 67 -7.68 10.56 0.90
N LEU A 68 -6.84 11.58 1.03
CA LEU A 68 -7.08 12.67 2.00
C LEU A 68 -8.05 13.73 1.47
N PHE A 69 -8.20 13.85 0.15
CA PHE A 69 -8.79 15.04 -0.45
C PHE A 69 -9.67 14.74 -1.68
N TYR A 70 -10.12 13.51 -1.91
CA TYR A 70 -10.90 13.16 -3.11
C TYR A 70 -12.15 14.03 -3.29
N ASP A 71 -12.74 14.50 -2.19
CA ASP A 71 -13.99 15.25 -2.11
C ASP A 71 -13.83 16.79 -2.11
N VAL A 72 -12.59 17.30 -2.20
CA VAL A 72 -12.34 18.74 -2.23
C VAL A 72 -11.88 19.24 -3.59
N PHE A 73 -12.38 20.42 -3.98
CA PHE A 73 -12.05 21.06 -5.25
C PHE A 73 -10.68 21.76 -5.27
N VAL A 74 -10.16 22.12 -4.10
CA VAL A 74 -8.87 22.82 -3.94
C VAL A 74 -8.16 22.27 -2.70
N TYR A 75 -6.85 22.08 -2.78
CA TYR A 75 -6.06 21.68 -1.61
C TYR A 75 -6.01 22.80 -0.55
N PRO A 76 -5.94 22.46 0.74
CA PRO A 76 -5.66 23.43 1.79
C PRO A 76 -4.36 24.20 1.50
N LYS A 77 -4.36 25.51 1.77
CA LYS A 77 -3.22 26.40 1.45
C LYS A 77 -1.96 26.06 2.24
N ASP A 78 -2.13 25.48 3.43
CA ASP A 78 -1.08 25.04 4.34
C ASP A 78 -0.63 23.60 4.08
N LEU A 79 -1.21 22.90 3.10
CA LEU A 79 -0.82 21.54 2.77
C LEU A 79 0.59 21.48 2.17
N THR A 80 1.52 20.88 2.91
CA THR A 80 2.89 20.64 2.45
C THR A 80 3.12 19.21 1.98
N LEU A 81 4.09 19.01 1.08
CA LEU A 81 4.46 17.68 0.61
C LEU A 81 5.22 16.85 1.65
N ASP A 82 5.71 17.45 2.74
CA ASP A 82 6.42 16.72 3.80
C ASP A 82 5.47 15.82 4.59
N GLY A 83 4.28 16.32 4.91
CA GLY A 83 3.22 15.52 5.54
C GLY A 83 2.78 14.35 4.65
N ILE A 84 2.65 14.62 3.35
CA ILE A 84 2.33 13.59 2.33
C ILE A 84 3.45 12.57 2.22
N HIS A 85 4.70 13.01 2.22
CA HIS A 85 5.87 12.15 2.17
C HIS A 85 5.90 11.19 3.37
N ARG A 86 5.75 11.72 4.59
CA ARG A 86 5.77 10.90 5.81
C ARG A 86 4.69 9.82 5.76
N ARG A 87 3.48 10.15 5.33
CA ARG A 87 2.38 9.19 5.17
C ARG A 87 2.69 8.14 4.09
N ALA A 88 3.20 8.58 2.94
CA ALA A 88 3.56 7.69 1.83
C ALA A 88 4.68 6.70 2.23
N SER A 89 5.71 7.15 2.93
CA SER A 89 6.87 6.33 3.34
C SER A 89 6.50 5.23 4.34
N VAL A 90 5.42 5.40 5.10
CA VAL A 90 4.90 4.34 5.97
C VAL A 90 4.30 3.20 5.15
N ARG A 91 3.67 3.51 4.00
CA ARG A 91 2.92 2.53 3.20
C ARG A 91 3.65 1.96 2.01
N PHE A 92 4.53 2.74 1.38
CA PHE A 92 5.14 2.38 0.10
C PHE A 92 6.66 2.33 0.18
N GLU A 93 7.26 1.47 -0.63
CA GLU A 93 8.70 1.49 -0.90
C GLU A 93 8.96 2.32 -2.16
N PHE A 94 9.84 3.32 -2.07
CA PHE A 94 10.12 4.19 -3.21
C PHE A 94 11.16 3.59 -4.16
N MET A 95 10.78 3.38 -5.41
CA MET A 95 11.66 2.78 -6.42
C MET A 95 12.81 3.70 -6.90
N ASN A 96 12.65 5.02 -6.83
CA ASN A 96 13.65 5.99 -7.29
C ASN A 96 13.99 7.00 -6.18
N ARG A 97 15.29 7.21 -5.92
CA ARG A 97 15.82 8.22 -4.97
C ARG A 97 15.96 9.63 -5.59
N GLU A 98 16.00 9.74 -6.91
CA GLU A 98 16.21 11.04 -7.57
C GLU A 98 15.03 12.00 -7.38
N SER A 99 15.35 13.17 -6.83
CA SER A 99 14.45 14.16 -6.25
C SER A 99 14.30 15.39 -7.15
N ARG A 100 13.98 15.23 -8.45
CA ARG A 100 13.38 16.37 -9.15
C ARG A 100 12.00 16.60 -8.55
N GLY A 101 11.97 17.55 -7.62
CA GLY A 101 10.92 17.69 -6.62
C GLY A 101 9.69 18.33 -7.22
N PHE A 102 8.55 17.72 -6.94
CA PHE A 102 7.34 18.50 -6.85
C PHE A 102 7.49 19.43 -5.64
N GLU A 103 7.08 20.68 -5.80
CA GLU A 103 7.06 21.70 -4.75
C GLU A 103 5.69 21.77 -4.10
N THR A 104 4.62 21.49 -4.86
CA THR A 104 3.24 21.61 -4.39
C THR A 104 2.41 20.34 -4.63
N PRO A 105 1.38 20.09 -3.81
CA PRO A 105 0.38 19.04 -4.05
C PRO A 105 -0.22 19.09 -5.47
N THR A 106 -0.52 20.30 -5.95
CA THR A 106 -1.09 20.53 -7.29
C THR A 106 -0.17 20.06 -8.40
N GLN A 107 1.16 20.24 -8.28
CA GLN A 107 2.09 19.75 -9.30
C GLN A 107 2.15 18.21 -9.37
N VAL A 108 1.89 17.53 -8.24
CA VAL A 108 1.83 16.06 -8.17
C VAL A 108 0.53 15.57 -8.81
N HIS A 109 -0.59 16.09 -8.30
CA HIS A 109 -1.95 15.62 -8.51
C HIS A 109 -2.93 16.82 -8.57
N PRO A 110 -3.06 17.49 -9.71
CA PRO A 110 -3.92 18.67 -9.84
C PRO A 110 -5.40 18.31 -9.71
N LYS A 111 -6.20 19.15 -9.05
CA LYS A 111 -7.66 18.96 -8.93
C LYS A 111 -8.43 19.15 -10.23
N ASN A 112 -7.89 19.94 -11.16
CA ASN A 112 -8.35 20.00 -12.54
C ASN A 112 -7.17 19.73 -13.47
N PRO A 113 -6.89 18.45 -13.80
CA PRO A 113 -5.73 18.11 -14.62
C PRO A 113 -5.84 18.57 -16.07
N CYS A 114 -7.04 18.66 -16.63
CA CYS A 114 -7.24 19.11 -18.01
C CYS A 114 -6.78 20.57 -18.17
N LEU A 115 -7.23 21.44 -17.26
CA LEU A 115 -6.81 22.84 -17.22
C LEU A 115 -5.33 22.98 -16.84
N TYR A 116 -4.86 22.24 -15.83
CA TYR A 116 -3.48 22.34 -15.36
C TYR A 116 -2.44 21.99 -16.46
N TYR A 117 -2.78 21.07 -17.37
CA TYR A 117 -1.90 20.62 -18.43
C TYR A 117 -2.28 21.13 -19.83
N GLU A 118 -3.16 22.14 -19.94
CA GLU A 118 -3.65 22.66 -21.23
C GLU A 118 -2.51 22.95 -22.21
N ASP A 119 -1.47 23.67 -21.74
CA ASP A 119 -0.30 24.01 -22.54
C ASP A 119 0.89 23.03 -22.38
N ASN A 120 0.69 21.91 -21.68
CA ASN A 120 1.77 20.97 -21.33
C ASN A 120 1.39 19.51 -21.60
N GLY A 121 1.26 19.17 -22.89
CA GLY A 121 0.93 17.82 -23.34
C GLY A 121 1.92 16.74 -22.86
N HIS A 122 3.22 17.04 -22.78
CA HIS A 122 4.21 16.09 -22.25
C HIS A 122 4.05 15.83 -20.76
N GLY A 123 3.70 16.84 -19.97
CA GLY A 123 3.34 16.72 -18.57
C GLY A 123 2.08 15.87 -18.39
N LYS A 124 1.06 16.15 -19.20
CA LYS A 124 -0.20 15.40 -19.24
C LYS A 124 0.02 13.92 -19.53
N ALA A 125 0.81 13.60 -20.56
CA ALA A 125 1.10 12.21 -20.93
C ALA A 125 1.76 11.43 -19.79
N ARG A 126 2.74 12.04 -19.11
CA ARG A 126 3.42 11.43 -17.95
C ARG A 126 2.48 11.25 -16.76
N TYR A 127 1.60 12.22 -16.51
CA TYR A 127 0.58 12.13 -15.48
C TYR A 127 -0.44 11.03 -15.79
N LYS A 128 -0.94 10.95 -17.03
CA LYS A 128 -1.84 9.89 -17.51
C LYS A 128 -1.25 8.49 -17.32
N VAL A 129 0.04 8.32 -17.59
CA VAL A 129 0.76 7.04 -17.33
C VAL A 129 0.81 6.72 -15.84
N ALA A 130 1.00 7.73 -14.98
CA ALA A 130 0.96 7.53 -13.53
C ALA A 130 -0.43 7.10 -13.05
N LEU A 131 -1.50 7.76 -13.52
CA LEU A 131 -2.88 7.41 -13.21
C LEU A 131 -3.23 5.99 -13.71
N LYS A 132 -2.89 5.66 -14.96
CA LYS A 132 -3.15 4.32 -15.54
C LYS A 132 -2.59 3.20 -14.67
N HIS A 133 -1.35 3.37 -14.19
CA HIS A 133 -0.71 2.37 -13.33
C HIS A 133 -1.46 2.19 -12.01
N LEU A 134 -1.85 3.29 -11.37
CA LEU A 134 -2.58 3.27 -10.11
C LEU A 134 -4.01 2.70 -10.28
N VAL A 135 -4.69 3.01 -11.38
CA VAL A 135 -6.03 2.48 -11.67
C VAL A 135 -5.99 0.96 -11.91
N ASN A 136 -5.02 0.46 -12.68
CA ASN A 136 -4.91 -0.95 -13.05
C ASN A 136 -4.77 -1.89 -11.85
N GLU A 137 -4.09 -1.45 -10.78
CA GLU A 137 -3.89 -2.22 -9.55
C GLU A 137 -4.41 -1.44 -8.32
N SER A 138 -5.53 -0.74 -8.49
CA SER A 138 -6.04 0.20 -7.48
C SER A 138 -6.28 -0.43 -6.10
N HIS A 139 -6.86 -1.64 -6.07
CA HIS A 139 -7.06 -2.44 -4.85
C HIS A 139 -5.77 -2.69 -4.04
N ARG A 140 -4.60 -2.61 -4.68
CA ARG A 140 -3.29 -2.83 -4.02
C ARG A 140 -2.77 -1.58 -3.33
N TYR A 141 -3.19 -0.40 -3.79
CA TYR A 141 -2.60 0.87 -3.36
C TYR A 141 -3.53 1.68 -2.46
N PHE A 142 -4.84 1.61 -2.69
CA PHE A 142 -5.85 2.38 -1.99
C PHE A 142 -6.42 1.64 -0.79
N GLN A 143 -6.64 2.37 0.30
CA GLN A 143 -7.33 1.93 1.51
C GLN A 143 -8.72 2.59 1.65
N VAL A 144 -8.98 3.66 0.89
CA VAL A 144 -10.25 4.39 0.85
C VAL A 144 -10.96 4.11 -0.49
N PRO A 145 -12.07 3.35 -0.52
CA PRO A 145 -12.77 2.98 -1.75
C PRO A 145 -13.28 4.16 -2.59
N GLU A 146 -13.70 5.24 -1.93
CA GLU A 146 -14.19 6.46 -2.56
C GLU A 146 -13.06 7.15 -3.35
N ALA A 147 -11.87 7.21 -2.77
CA ALA A 147 -10.68 7.76 -3.41
C ALA A 147 -10.21 6.90 -4.61
N GLU A 148 -10.30 5.57 -4.48
CA GLU A 148 -10.09 4.66 -5.62
C GLU A 148 -11.06 4.95 -6.77
N THR A 149 -12.33 5.15 -6.44
CA THR A 149 -13.38 5.44 -7.43
C THR A 149 -13.15 6.79 -8.09
N SER A 150 -12.85 7.81 -7.28
CA SER A 150 -12.53 9.15 -7.75
C SER A 150 -11.32 9.14 -8.69
N LEU A 151 -10.25 8.41 -8.38
CA LEU A 151 -9.09 8.30 -9.26
C LEU A 151 -9.45 7.71 -10.64
N LYS A 152 -10.36 6.71 -10.68
CA LYS A 152 -10.84 6.13 -11.94
C LYS A 152 -11.62 7.15 -12.78
N ILE A 153 -12.42 8.00 -12.14
CA ILE A 153 -13.14 9.11 -12.79
C ILE A 153 -12.13 10.10 -13.37
N ILE A 154 -11.20 10.60 -12.55
CA ILE A 154 -10.14 11.53 -12.98
C ILE A 154 -9.35 10.96 -14.16
N PHE A 155 -8.99 9.66 -14.11
CA PHE A 155 -8.27 9.02 -15.21
C PHE A 155 -9.08 8.99 -16.51
N ASN A 156 -10.39 8.79 -16.44
CA ASN A 156 -11.26 8.82 -17.61
C ASN A 156 -11.38 10.24 -18.17
N GLU A 157 -11.53 11.26 -17.33
CA GLU A 157 -11.53 12.66 -17.76
C GLU A 157 -10.24 13.04 -18.48
N VAL A 158 -9.09 12.66 -17.91
CA VAL A 158 -7.74 12.91 -18.47
C VAL A 158 -7.46 12.14 -19.78
N LYS A 159 -8.29 11.16 -20.14
CA LYS A 159 -8.23 10.52 -21.46
C LYS A 159 -9.01 11.29 -22.52
N LEU A 160 -10.09 11.95 -22.11
CA LEU A 160 -11.06 12.60 -22.99
C LEU A 160 -10.68 14.05 -23.28
N CYS A 161 -9.96 14.68 -22.36
CA CYS A 161 -9.12 15.83 -22.65
C CYS A 161 -7.70 15.32 -23.02
#